data_AF-A0AA39VQU3-F1
#
_entry.id   AF-A0AA39VQU3-F1
#
_cell.length_a   1.000
_cell.length_b   1.000
_cell.length_c   1.000
_cell.angle_alpha   90.00
_cell.angle_beta   90.00
_cell.angle_gamma   90.00
#
_symmetry.space_group_name_H-M   'P 1'
#
loop_
_entity.id
_entity.type
_entity.pdbx_description
1 polymer ?
#
loop_
_entity_poly.entity_id
_entity_poly.type
_entity_poly.pdbx_seq_one_letter_code
_entity_poly.pdbx_strand_id
1 'polypeptide(L)'
;MTGTSVLHQSLLLAQKDDPPKHPQLNIIRLKEQECLSLLKRCNNMEPFKQVHAQLLKWDLFSNSFSATNLVATCALSDWGSMDYACSIFRQIDDPGAFQFNTLIRGLVKDIQFEEALFLYVDMVERGVEPDKFTYPGLLKACAHLHGLEE
;
A
#
# COMPACT_ATOMS: atom_id res chain seq x y z
N MET A 1 -7.92 27.09 -59.57
CA MET A 1 -8.66 26.17 -60.46
C MET A 1 -8.08 24.80 -60.22
N THR A 2 -8.73 23.75 -59.74
CA THR A 2 -10.08 23.33 -59.31
C THR A 2 -9.74 22.03 -58.55
N GLY A 3 -10.14 21.72 -57.32
CA GLY A 3 -11.46 21.80 -56.70
C GLY A 3 -11.71 20.43 -56.06
N THR A 4 -12.14 20.42 -54.78
CA THR A 4 -13.07 19.46 -54.12
C THR A 4 -12.70 17.96 -54.09
N SER A 5 -13.04 17.10 -53.14
CA SER A 5 -13.76 17.13 -51.85
C SER A 5 -13.91 15.65 -51.41
N VAL A 6 -13.55 15.32 -50.16
CA VAL A 6 -14.32 14.53 -49.18
C VAL A 6 -14.73 13.04 -49.49
N LEU A 7 -14.17 12.15 -48.64
CA LEU A 7 -14.70 10.89 -48.05
C LEU A 7 -15.06 9.67 -48.94
N HIS A 8 -14.41 8.52 -48.68
CA HIS A 8 -15.10 7.29 -48.20
C HIS A 8 -14.11 6.19 -47.70
N GLN A 9 -14.07 6.00 -46.38
CA GLN A 9 -14.08 4.73 -45.61
C GLN A 9 -13.60 3.40 -46.25
N SER A 10 -12.61 2.74 -45.61
CA SER A 10 -12.73 1.42 -44.93
C SER A 10 -11.55 0.43 -45.15
N LEU A 11 -11.10 -0.14 -44.01
CA LEU A 11 -10.65 -1.54 -43.80
C LEU A 11 -9.17 -1.96 -44.05
N LEU A 12 -8.60 -2.48 -42.95
CA LEU A 12 -7.66 -3.62 -42.81
C LEU A 12 -6.17 -3.43 -43.13
N LEU A 13 -5.38 -3.12 -42.09
CA LEU A 13 -4.30 -4.00 -41.60
C LEU A 13 -4.20 -3.77 -40.07
N ALA A 14 -4.97 -4.52 -39.29
CA ALA A 14 -4.44 -5.65 -38.53
C ALA A 14 -3.34 -5.26 -37.52
N GLN A 15 -3.71 -4.54 -36.45
CA GLN A 15 -3.16 -4.85 -35.14
C GLN A 15 -4.25 -5.57 -34.36
N LYS A 16 -4.22 -6.89 -34.55
CA LYS A 16 -4.88 -7.87 -33.71
C LYS A 16 -4.45 -7.58 -32.28
N ASP A 17 -5.33 -6.99 -31.48
CA ASP A 17 -5.19 -7.04 -30.02
C ASP A 17 -5.16 -8.52 -29.65
N ASP A 18 -3.96 -9.04 -29.44
CA ASP A 18 -3.77 -10.36 -28.86
C ASP A 18 -4.52 -10.35 -27.51
N PRO A 19 -5.47 -11.28 -27.28
CA PRO A 19 -6.13 -11.37 -25.98
C PRO A 19 -5.08 -11.60 -24.89
N PRO A 20 -5.23 -11.02 -23.69
CA PRO A 20 -4.24 -11.15 -22.63
C PRO A 20 -3.99 -12.63 -22.32
N LYS A 21 -2.75 -13.06 -22.53
CA LYS A 21 -2.32 -14.47 -22.62
C LYS A 21 -2.35 -15.28 -21.31
N HIS A 22 -2.87 -14.77 -20.20
CA HIS A 22 -2.86 -15.52 -18.93
C HIS A 22 -4.15 -15.32 -18.10
N PRO A 23 -5.07 -16.29 -18.08
CA PRO A 23 -6.28 -16.27 -17.26
C PRO A 23 -6.03 -16.02 -15.76
N GLN A 24 -4.89 -16.45 -15.23
CA GLN A 24 -4.54 -16.32 -13.81
C GLN A 24 -4.24 -14.87 -13.38
N LEU A 25 -3.63 -14.05 -14.25
CA LEU A 25 -3.34 -12.64 -13.94
C LEU A 25 -4.63 -11.82 -13.77
N ASN A 26 -5.65 -12.13 -14.58
CA ASN A 26 -6.97 -11.51 -14.45
C ASN A 26 -7.65 -11.90 -13.13
N ILE A 27 -7.52 -13.16 -12.70
CA ILE A 27 -8.08 -13.64 -11.43
C ILE A 27 -7.41 -12.95 -10.23
N ILE A 28 -6.08 -12.83 -10.23
CA ILE A 28 -5.33 -12.12 -9.17
C ILE A 28 -5.82 -10.67 -9.05
N ARG A 29 -5.85 -9.95 -10.18
CA ARG A 29 -6.29 -8.55 -10.20
C ARG A 29 -7.73 -8.36 -9.72
N LEU A 30 -8.63 -9.26 -10.07
CA LEU A 30 -10.02 -9.24 -9.60
C LEU A 30 -10.09 -9.42 -8.08
N LYS A 31 -9.33 -10.38 -7.52
CA LYS A 31 -9.28 -10.58 -6.07
C LYS A 31 -8.63 -9.40 -5.32
N GLU A 32 -7.63 -8.75 -5.91
CA GLU A 32 -7.05 -7.51 -5.35
C GLU A 32 -8.10 -6.39 -5.29
N GLN A 33 -8.86 -6.20 -6.37
CA GLN A 33 -9.94 -5.21 -6.41
C GLN A 33 -11.06 -5.53 -5.40
N GLU A 34 -11.43 -6.81 -5.29
CA GLU A 34 -12.37 -7.28 -4.29
C GLU A 34 -11.87 -6.98 -2.87
N CYS A 35 -10.62 -7.32 -2.57
CA CYS A 35 -9.99 -7.01 -1.28
C CYS A 35 -10.02 -5.51 -0.97
N LEU A 36 -9.63 -4.64 -1.92
CA LEU A 36 -9.70 -3.20 -1.74
C LEU A 36 -11.11 -2.72 -1.42
N SER A 37 -12.12 -3.28 -2.09
CA SER A 37 -13.51 -2.92 -1.86
C SER A 37 -13.98 -3.32 -0.45
N LEU A 38 -13.52 -4.47 0.06
CA LEU A 38 -13.83 -4.94 1.41
C LEU A 38 -13.09 -4.11 2.47
N LEU A 39 -11.81 -3.79 2.26
CA LEU A 39 -11.04 -2.92 3.15
C LEU A 39 -11.69 -1.55 3.33
N LYS A 40 -12.17 -0.93 2.25
CA LYS A 40 -12.86 0.36 2.29
C LYS A 40 -14.15 0.36 3.12
N ARG A 41 -14.74 -0.81 3.34
CA ARG A 41 -15.98 -0.98 4.14
C ARG A 41 -15.69 -1.30 5.60
N CYS A 42 -14.43 -1.55 5.96
CA CYS A 42 -14.05 -1.81 7.33
C CYS A 42 -14.17 -0.52 8.16
N ASN A 43 -14.78 -0.64 9.33
CA ASN A 43 -14.94 0.46 10.28
C ASN A 43 -14.51 0.06 11.71
N ASN A 44 -13.98 -1.14 11.89
CA ASN A 44 -13.40 -1.66 13.11
C ASN A 44 -12.54 -2.91 12.79
N MET A 45 -11.86 -3.44 13.81
CA MET A 45 -10.91 -4.54 13.67
C MET A 45 -11.53 -5.89 13.30
N GLU A 46 -12.81 -6.12 13.57
CA GLU A 46 -13.46 -7.41 13.32
C GLU A 46 -13.58 -7.74 11.81
N PRO A 47 -14.25 -6.93 10.96
CA PRO A 47 -14.27 -7.18 9.52
C PRO A 47 -12.88 -7.04 8.90
N PHE A 48 -12.02 -6.17 9.45
CA PHE A 48 -10.65 -6.02 8.96
C PHE A 48 -9.84 -7.31 9.09
N LYS A 49 -9.89 -7.98 10.26
CA LYS A 49 -9.24 -9.28 10.49
C LYS A 49 -9.79 -10.36 9.57
N GLN A 50 -11.08 -10.33 9.26
CA GLN A 50 -11.69 -11.26 8.30
C GLN A 50 -11.11 -11.05 6.88
N VAL A 51 -10.97 -9.79 6.44
CA VAL A 51 -10.35 -9.47 5.14
C VAL A 51 -8.88 -9.91 5.10
N HIS A 52 -8.13 -9.65 6.17
CA HIS A 52 -6.74 -10.12 6.26
C HIS A 52 -6.65 -11.65 6.18
N ALA A 53 -7.51 -12.39 6.89
CA ALA A 53 -7.56 -13.84 6.81
C ALA A 53 -7.93 -14.36 5.40
N GLN A 54 -8.84 -13.68 4.70
CA GLN A 54 -9.18 -14.01 3.31
C GLN A 54 -8.00 -13.82 2.36
N LEU A 55 -7.22 -12.74 2.53
CA LEU A 55 -6.01 -12.49 1.75
C LEU A 55 -4.95 -13.58 1.93
N LEU A 56 -4.72 -14.00 3.17
CA LEU A 56 -3.81 -15.11 3.47
C LEU A 56 -4.29 -16.41 2.80
N LYS A 57 -5.60 -16.69 2.85
CA LYS A 57 -6.20 -17.86 2.20
C LYS A 57 -6.07 -17.82 0.67
N TRP A 58 -6.06 -16.64 0.07
CA TRP A 58 -5.90 -16.48 -1.38
C TRP A 58 -4.45 -16.53 -1.85
N ASP A 59 -3.49 -16.62 -0.93
CA ASP A 59 -2.05 -16.49 -1.21
C ASP A 59 -1.71 -15.17 -1.93
N LEU A 60 -2.50 -14.13 -1.63
CA LEU A 60 -2.31 -12.79 -2.18
C LEU A 60 -1.55 -11.87 -1.23
N PHE A 61 -1.23 -12.36 -0.04
CA PHE A 61 -0.46 -11.61 0.92
C PHE A 61 1.00 -11.40 0.45
N SER A 62 1.56 -12.42 -0.19
CA SER A 62 2.88 -12.41 -0.83
C SER A 62 3.01 -11.31 -1.90
N ASN A 63 1.88 -10.79 -2.41
CA ASN A 63 1.88 -9.65 -3.31
C ASN A 63 1.88 -8.34 -2.51
N SER A 64 2.95 -7.56 -2.71
CA SER A 64 3.19 -6.28 -2.02
C SER A 64 1.96 -5.35 -2.01
N PHE A 65 1.16 -5.32 -3.09
CA PHE A 65 0.00 -4.40 -3.18
C PHE A 65 -1.10 -4.66 -2.13
N SER A 66 -1.51 -5.90 -1.92
CA SER A 66 -2.56 -6.22 -0.93
C SER A 66 -2.08 -6.03 0.50
N ALA A 67 -0.85 -6.47 0.82
CA ALA A 67 -0.24 -6.26 2.13
C ALA A 67 -0.06 -4.77 2.45
N THR A 68 0.33 -3.97 1.45
CA THR A 68 0.46 -2.52 1.58
C THR A 68 -0.87 -1.86 1.97
N ASN A 69 -1.96 -2.24 1.32
CA ASN A 69 -3.28 -1.68 1.62
C ASN A 69 -3.78 -2.12 3.00
N LEU A 70 -3.47 -3.35 3.44
CA LEU A 70 -3.76 -3.81 4.79
C LEU A 70 -3.01 -2.96 5.83
N VAL A 71 -1.69 -2.80 5.68
CA VAL A 71 -0.85 -1.99 6.58
C VAL A 71 -1.37 -0.56 6.64
N ALA A 72 -1.60 0.08 5.49
CA ALA A 72 -2.08 1.45 5.43
C ALA A 72 -3.47 1.63 6.05
N THR A 73 -4.40 0.71 5.76
CA THR A 73 -5.75 0.77 6.34
C THR A 73 -5.70 0.61 7.86
N CYS A 74 -4.92 -0.33 8.37
CA CYS A 74 -4.82 -0.60 9.81
C CYS A 74 -4.05 0.49 10.57
N ALA A 75 -2.96 1.02 10.00
CA ALA A 75 -2.12 2.02 10.68
C ALA A 75 -2.73 3.42 10.69
N LEU A 76 -3.52 3.79 9.66
CA LEU A 76 -3.96 5.17 9.48
C LEU A 76 -5.42 5.43 9.89
N SER A 77 -6.25 4.38 9.97
CA SER A 77 -7.65 4.49 10.37
C SER A 77 -7.80 4.74 11.87
N ASP A 78 -8.81 5.49 12.28
CA ASP A 78 -9.04 5.80 13.70
C ASP A 78 -9.48 4.59 14.53
N TRP A 79 -10.02 3.57 13.86
CA TRP A 79 -10.40 2.29 14.45
C TRP A 79 -9.29 1.23 14.36
N GLY A 80 -8.15 1.59 13.76
CA GLY A 80 -7.03 0.71 13.51
C GLY A 80 -6.26 0.32 14.77
N SER A 81 -5.36 -0.66 14.63
CA SER A 81 -4.47 -1.10 15.71
C SER A 81 -3.04 -1.05 15.20
N MET A 82 -2.22 -0.20 15.83
CA MET A 82 -0.84 -0.02 15.43
C MET A 82 -0.03 -1.31 15.61
N ASP A 83 -0.22 -2.01 16.73
CA ASP A 83 0.40 -3.33 16.97
C ASP A 83 0.06 -4.34 15.87
N TYR A 84 -1.20 -4.38 15.44
CA TYR A 84 -1.63 -5.28 14.39
C TYR A 84 -1.05 -4.86 13.03
N ALA A 85 -1.02 -3.57 12.70
CA ALA A 85 -0.38 -3.07 11.49
C ALA A 85 1.12 -3.43 11.43
N CYS A 86 1.84 -3.28 12.54
CA CYS A 86 3.22 -3.74 12.69
C CYS A 86 3.35 -5.26 12.49
N SER A 87 2.41 -6.05 13.01
CA SER A 87 2.39 -7.51 12.80
C SER A 87 2.20 -7.91 11.34
N ILE A 88 1.40 -7.16 10.59
CA ILE A 88 1.20 -7.38 9.14
C ILE A 88 2.47 -7.00 8.39
N PHE A 89 3.05 -5.83 8.71
CA PHE A 89 4.28 -5.37 8.08
C PHE A 89 5.44 -6.35 8.22
N ARG A 90 5.61 -6.97 9.40
CA ARG A 90 6.65 -7.99 9.63
C ARG A 90 6.52 -9.24 8.76
N GLN A 91 5.35 -9.47 8.15
CA GLN A 91 5.13 -10.58 7.22
C GLN A 91 5.46 -10.19 5.77
N ILE A 92 5.77 -8.92 5.48
CA ILE A 92 6.19 -8.46 4.15
C ILE A 92 7.67 -8.73 3.99
N ASP A 93 8.04 -9.55 3.00
CA ASP A 93 9.44 -9.96 2.78
C ASP A 93 10.34 -8.79 2.33
N ASP A 94 9.86 -7.98 1.40
CA ASP A 94 10.61 -6.85 0.80
C ASP A 94 9.78 -5.54 0.88
N PRO A 95 9.65 -4.93 2.07
CA PRO A 95 8.91 -3.69 2.24
C PRO A 95 9.68 -2.52 1.61
N GLY A 96 8.99 -1.74 0.76
CA GLY A 96 9.54 -0.52 0.19
C GLY A 96 9.31 0.71 1.06
N ALA A 97 9.80 1.87 0.58
CA ALA A 97 9.71 3.13 1.30
C ALA A 97 8.27 3.53 1.66
N PHE A 98 7.29 3.18 0.82
CA PHE A 98 5.89 3.48 1.09
C PHE A 98 5.37 2.80 2.37
N GLN A 99 5.68 1.52 2.58
CA GLN A 99 5.23 0.76 3.74
C GLN A 99 5.90 1.27 5.02
N PHE A 100 7.21 1.55 4.96
CA PHE A 100 7.95 2.20 6.05
C PHE A 100 7.35 3.56 6.41
N ASN A 101 7.18 4.44 5.43
CA ASN A 101 6.62 5.79 5.65
C ASN A 101 5.21 5.74 6.23
N THR A 102 4.40 4.76 5.79
CA THR A 102 3.06 4.54 6.31
C THR A 102 3.08 4.19 7.80
N LEU A 103 3.93 3.26 8.21
CA LEU A 103 4.06 2.88 9.61
C LEU A 103 4.71 3.97 10.46
N ILE A 104 5.75 4.65 9.98
CA ILE A 104 6.37 5.80 10.70
C ILE A 104 5.29 6.85 11.01
N ARG A 105 4.46 7.19 10.02
CA ARG A 105 3.34 8.12 10.22
C ARG A 105 2.30 7.57 11.20
N GLY A 106 1.99 6.27 11.12
CA GLY A 106 1.06 5.60 12.04
C GLY A 106 1.54 5.63 13.48
N LEU A 107 2.80 5.24 13.72
CA LEU A 107 3.44 5.25 15.04
C LEU A 107 3.47 6.65 15.65
N VAL A 108 3.82 7.66 14.85
CA VAL A 108 3.78 9.07 15.29
C VAL A 108 2.36 9.55 15.61
N LYS A 109 1.33 9.06 14.89
CA LYS A 109 -0.09 9.34 15.20
C LYS A 109 -0.48 8.68 16.53
N ASP A 110 0.05 7.49 16.80
CA ASP A 110 -0.22 6.68 17.98
C ASP A 110 0.70 7.02 19.18
N ILE A 111 1.49 8.12 19.08
CA ILE A 111 2.39 8.61 20.15
C ILE A 111 3.55 7.61 20.46
N GLN A 112 3.80 6.65 19.56
CA GLN A 112 4.90 5.69 19.63
C GLN A 112 6.15 6.27 18.92
N PHE A 113 6.74 7.31 19.51
CA PHE A 113 7.79 8.09 18.84
C PHE A 113 9.12 7.34 18.73
N GLU A 114 9.52 6.57 19.75
CA GLU A 114 10.76 5.79 19.73
C GLU A 114 10.68 4.68 18.68
N GLU A 115 9.55 3.99 18.61
CA GLU A 115 9.27 2.96 17.61
C GLU A 115 9.33 3.51 16.19
N ALA A 116 8.87 4.76 15.97
CA ALA A 116 8.99 5.41 14.68
C ALA A 116 10.46 5.64 14.27
N LEU A 117 11.33 5.98 15.22
CA LEU A 117 12.77 6.14 14.98
C LEU A 117 13.46 4.78 14.76
N PHE A 118 13.11 3.76 15.53
CA PHE A 118 13.63 2.40 15.32
C PHE A 118 13.22 1.85 13.95
N LEU A 119 12.01 2.15 13.50
CA LEU A 119 11.55 1.72 12.20
C LEU A 119 12.30 2.42 11.04
N TYR A 120 12.73 3.66 11.24
CA TYR A 120 13.64 4.33 10.30
C TYR A 120 15.04 3.69 10.28
N VAL A 121 15.56 3.25 11.43
CA VAL A 121 16.83 2.51 11.47
C VAL A 121 16.70 1.20 10.68
N ASP A 122 15.64 0.42 10.91
CA ASP A 122 15.36 -0.82 10.16
C ASP A 122 15.22 -0.57 8.65
N MET A 123 14.59 0.54 8.25
CA MET A 123 14.49 0.97 6.85
C MET A 123 15.88 1.14 6.21
N VAL A 124 16.78 1.85 6.88
CA VAL A 124 18.14 2.12 6.39
C VAL A 124 18.99 0.84 6.40
N GLU A 125 18.89 0.02 7.44
CA GLU A 125 19.63 -1.25 7.55
C GLU A 125 19.24 -2.25 6.47
N ARG A 126 17.99 -2.24 6.02
CA ARG A 126 17.51 -3.03 4.88
C ARG A 126 17.87 -2.43 3.51
N GLY A 127 18.56 -1.30 3.48
CA GLY A 127 18.94 -0.62 2.24
C GLY A 127 17.78 0.08 1.52
N VAL A 128 16.67 0.33 2.20
CA VAL A 128 15.53 1.07 1.65
C VAL A 128 15.81 2.56 1.81
N GLU A 129 15.92 3.27 0.69
CA GLU A 129 16.28 4.70 0.71
C GLU A 129 15.14 5.57 1.30
N PRO A 130 15.41 6.33 2.38
CA PRO A 130 14.47 7.31 2.92
C PRO A 130 14.16 8.41 1.91
N ASP A 131 12.89 8.82 1.82
CA ASP A 131 12.45 9.84 0.89
C ASP A 131 11.87 11.07 1.60
N LYS A 132 11.40 12.05 0.82
CA LYS A 132 10.79 13.29 1.34
C LYS A 132 9.55 13.05 2.22
N PHE A 133 8.94 11.87 2.19
CA PHE A 133 7.80 11.50 3.03
C PHE A 133 8.23 10.83 4.35
N THR A 134 9.47 10.37 4.45
CA THR A 134 10.02 9.80 5.69
C THR A 134 10.28 10.89 6.75
N TYR A 135 11.02 11.94 6.36
CA TYR A 135 11.53 12.94 7.31
C TYR A 135 10.47 13.72 8.11
N PRO A 136 9.29 14.10 7.57
CA PRO A 136 8.29 14.81 8.35
C PRO A 136 7.82 14.03 9.59
N GLY A 137 7.69 12.70 9.47
CA GLY A 137 7.34 11.83 10.60
C GLY A 137 8.45 11.82 11.65
N LEU A 138 9.69 11.65 11.21
CA LEU A 138 10.86 11.59 12.10
C LEU A 138 11.10 12.91 12.84
N LEU A 139 11.03 14.04 12.14
CA LEU A 139 11.19 15.36 12.75
C LEU A 139 10.14 15.60 13.84
N LYS A 140 8.89 15.17 13.59
CA LYS A 140 7.84 15.24 14.61
C LYS A 140 8.13 14.33 15.81
N ALA A 141 8.58 13.09 15.57
CA ALA A 141 8.98 12.18 16.65
C ALA A 141 10.11 12.76 17.51
N CYS A 142 11.18 13.26 16.87
CA CYS A 142 12.32 13.88 17.57
C CYS A 142 11.92 15.10 18.39
N ALA A 143 11.08 15.99 17.82
CA ALA A 143 10.61 17.18 18.53
C ALA A 143 9.81 16.83 19.80
N HIS A 144 8.99 15.77 19.75
CA HIS A 144 8.25 15.32 20.91
C HIS A 144 9.13 14.66 21.97
N LEU A 145 10.09 13.82 21.57
CA LEU A 145 11.00 13.16 22.52
C LEU A 145 11.89 14.18 23.23
N HIS A 146 12.40 15.18 22.52
CA HIS A 146 13.22 16.23 23.14
C HIS A 146 12.41 17.12 24.09
N GLY A 147 11.16 17.43 23.76
CA GLY A 147 10.27 18.20 24.63
C GLY A 147 9.82 17.47 25.91
N LEU A 148 10.09 16.17 26.05
CA LEU A 148 9.83 15.41 27.28
C LEU A 148 11.03 15.44 28.25
N GLU A 149 12.19 15.94 27.82
CA GLU A 149 13.42 16.02 28.62
C GLU A 149 13.57 17.35 29.39
N GLU A 150 12.64 18.31 29.21
CA GLU A 150 12.55 19.59 29.93
C GLU A 150 11.46 19.58 31.03
#